data_AF-M1PSV9-F1
#
_entry.id   AF-M1PSV9-F1
#
_cell.length_a   1.000
_cell.length_b   1.000
_cell.length_c   1.000
_cell.angle_alpha   90.00
_cell.angle_beta   90.00
_cell.angle_gamma   90.00
#
_symmetry.space_group_name_H-M   'P 1'
#
loop_
_entity.id
_entity.type
_entity.pdbx_description
1 polymer ?
#
loop_
_entity_poly.entity_id
_entity_poly.type
_entity_poly.pdbx_seq_one_letter_code
_entity_poly.pdbx_strand_id
1 'polypeptide(L)'
;KHAGVIQMADILPARRARGPNEPGGIKFGHFGDMIQADRKYPNDPVKATLEVVGAGAMLFDQIWLGSYMSGGVGFTQYATAAYTDNILDDYCYYGLDYIKSKHGGLGKAKKTQEVLNDIATEVTLYGMEQYEQYPTTLESHFGGSQRASVLAAASGISCSLATANSNAGLNGWYMSMLAHKEGWSRLGFFGYDLQDQCGSTNSMSIRPDEGCIGELRGPNYPNYAMNVGHQGEYAAIASAAHYGRQDAWVLSPLIKIAFADPSLKFDFSEPRREFARGAIREFMPAGERSLIIPAR
;
A
#
# COMPACT_ATOMS: atom_id res chain seq x y z
N LYS A 1 12.90 -1.68 -29.02
CA LYS A 1 12.71 -2.79 -28.05
C LYS A 1 13.58 -2.68 -26.80
N HIS A 2 14.77 -2.06 -26.84
CA HIS A 2 15.68 -2.03 -25.67
C HIS A 2 16.08 -0.61 -25.25
N ALA A 3 16.77 0.16 -26.10
CA ALA A 3 17.44 1.41 -25.69
C ALA A 3 16.55 2.56 -25.15
N GLY A 4 15.24 2.52 -25.38
CA GLY A 4 14.32 3.58 -24.94
C GLY A 4 12.96 3.07 -24.49
N VAL A 5 12.85 1.78 -24.16
CA VAL A 5 11.61 1.23 -23.60
C VAL A 5 11.60 1.45 -22.09
N ILE A 6 10.46 1.87 -21.55
CA ILE A 6 10.19 1.86 -20.11
C ILE A 6 9.07 0.85 -19.90
N GLN A 7 9.41 -0.23 -19.21
CA GLN A 7 8.46 -1.26 -18.82
C GLN A 7 7.80 -0.88 -17.50
N MET A 8 6.58 -1.37 -17.28
CA MET A 8 5.88 -1.15 -16.01
C MET A 8 6.55 -1.94 -14.88
N ALA A 9 7.06 -3.13 -15.24
CA ALA A 9 7.66 -4.09 -14.34
C ALA A 9 8.79 -4.86 -15.01
N ASP A 10 9.81 -5.18 -14.23
CA ASP A 10 10.93 -6.03 -14.63
C ASP A 10 10.53 -7.52 -14.60
N ILE A 11 11.35 -8.38 -15.23
CA ILE A 11 11.15 -9.84 -15.22
C ILE A 11 11.32 -10.44 -13.83
N LEU A 12 10.74 -11.64 -13.60
CA LEU A 12 10.83 -12.33 -12.31
C LEU A 12 11.79 -13.54 -12.31
N PRO A 13 12.39 -13.87 -11.14
CA PRO A 13 13.23 -15.05 -10.97
C PRO A 13 12.50 -16.37 -11.23
N ALA A 14 13.27 -17.42 -11.56
CA ALA A 14 12.76 -18.70 -12.07
C ALA A 14 11.66 -19.37 -11.22
N ARG A 15 11.74 -19.32 -9.89
CA ARG A 15 10.71 -19.91 -8.99
C ARG A 15 9.32 -19.32 -9.22
N ARG A 16 9.27 -18.08 -9.70
CA ARG A 16 8.05 -17.32 -9.99
C ARG A 16 8.16 -16.69 -11.37
N ALA A 17 8.68 -17.44 -12.35
CA ALA A 17 9.05 -16.95 -13.68
C ALA A 17 7.89 -16.27 -14.41
N ARG A 18 8.05 -14.97 -14.68
CA ARG A 18 7.13 -14.14 -15.45
C ARG A 18 7.94 -13.17 -16.30
N GLY A 19 7.39 -12.85 -17.47
CA GLY A 19 7.94 -11.82 -18.34
C GLY A 19 7.78 -10.41 -17.73
N PRO A 20 8.24 -9.38 -18.45
CA PRO A 20 8.02 -8.00 -18.04
C PRO A 20 6.53 -7.64 -17.98
N ASN A 21 6.23 -6.52 -17.32
CA ASN A 21 4.87 -5.96 -17.16
C ASN A 21 3.89 -6.84 -16.36
N GLU A 22 4.38 -7.79 -15.56
CA GLU A 22 3.57 -8.57 -14.63
C GLU A 22 3.62 -7.97 -13.21
N PRO A 23 2.55 -8.09 -12.39
CA PRO A 23 2.44 -7.39 -11.12
C PRO A 23 3.63 -7.56 -10.18
N GLY A 24 4.20 -8.78 -10.15
CA GLY A 24 5.30 -9.10 -9.25
C GLY A 24 6.57 -8.27 -9.46
N GLY A 25 6.76 -7.68 -10.65
CA GLY A 25 7.94 -6.87 -10.98
C GLY A 25 7.69 -5.36 -10.88
N ILE A 26 6.48 -4.92 -10.48
CA ILE A 26 6.15 -3.51 -10.34
C ILE A 26 6.83 -2.97 -9.08
N LYS A 27 7.64 -1.92 -9.22
CA LYS A 27 8.21 -1.20 -8.07
C LYS A 27 7.12 -0.38 -7.39
N PHE A 28 7.16 -0.30 -6.07
CA PHE A 28 6.18 0.43 -5.27
C PHE A 28 6.08 1.91 -5.68
N GLY A 29 7.20 2.56 -5.98
CA GLY A 29 7.19 3.93 -6.48
C GLY A 29 6.58 4.07 -7.87
N HIS A 30 6.84 3.11 -8.79
CA HIS A 30 6.14 3.08 -10.08
C HIS A 30 4.63 2.92 -9.88
N PHE A 31 4.22 2.07 -8.95
CA PHE A 31 2.79 1.88 -8.66
C PHE A 31 2.15 3.16 -8.12
N GLY A 32 2.82 3.86 -7.19
CA GLY A 32 2.39 5.18 -6.72
C GLY A 32 2.28 6.23 -7.84
N ASP A 33 3.07 6.09 -8.91
CA ASP A 33 2.97 6.95 -10.08
C ASP A 33 1.84 6.58 -11.04
N MET A 34 1.43 5.31 -11.10
CA MET A 34 0.27 4.87 -11.89
C MET A 34 -1.02 5.47 -11.33
N ILE A 35 -1.13 5.60 -10.01
CA ILE A 35 -2.30 6.20 -9.36
C ILE A 35 -2.25 7.73 -9.50
N GLN A 36 -3.39 8.32 -9.83
CA GLN A 36 -3.54 9.73 -10.22
C GLN A 36 -4.33 10.54 -9.19
N ALA A 37 -4.46 10.01 -7.96
CA ALA A 37 -5.23 10.65 -6.91
C ALA A 37 -4.54 11.92 -6.39
N ASP A 38 -3.21 11.94 -6.36
CA ASP A 38 -2.39 13.09 -5.96
C ASP A 38 -2.62 14.33 -6.85
N ARG A 39 -2.79 14.15 -8.16
CA ARG A 39 -3.14 15.28 -9.05
C ARG A 39 -4.58 15.77 -8.90
N LYS A 40 -5.50 14.92 -8.42
CA LYS A 40 -6.92 15.25 -8.25
C LYS A 40 -7.21 15.84 -6.87
N TYR A 41 -6.49 15.36 -5.85
CA TYR A 41 -6.60 15.77 -4.45
C TYR A 41 -5.24 16.28 -3.92
N PRO A 42 -4.63 17.31 -4.54
CA PRO A 42 -3.25 17.74 -4.22
C PRO A 42 -3.09 18.33 -2.81
N ASN A 43 -4.19 18.71 -2.16
CA ASN A 43 -4.21 19.29 -0.82
C ASN A 43 -4.66 18.28 0.25
N ASP A 44 -4.92 17.03 -0.14
CA ASP A 44 -5.34 15.96 0.75
C ASP A 44 -4.41 14.75 0.58
N PRO A 45 -3.23 14.76 1.21
CA PRO A 45 -2.24 13.72 1.03
C PRO A 45 -2.70 12.38 1.65
N VAL A 46 -3.64 12.39 2.61
CA VAL A 46 -4.22 11.17 3.15
C VAL A 46 -5.14 10.53 2.10
N LYS A 47 -6.08 11.29 1.53
CA LYS A 47 -6.94 10.80 0.43
C LYS A 47 -6.12 10.25 -0.74
N ALA A 48 -5.10 11.00 -1.19
CA ALA A 48 -4.24 10.56 -2.29
C ALA A 48 -3.50 9.26 -1.96
N THR A 49 -2.95 9.14 -0.74
CA THR A 49 -2.26 7.94 -0.27
C THR A 49 -3.20 6.73 -0.19
N LEU A 50 -4.43 6.91 0.30
CA LEU A 50 -5.40 5.83 0.45
C LEU A 50 -5.94 5.28 -0.88
N GLU A 51 -5.94 6.09 -1.95
CA GLU A 51 -6.20 5.56 -3.30
C GLU A 51 -5.05 4.65 -3.78
N VAL A 52 -3.80 4.92 -3.37
CA VAL A 52 -2.66 4.01 -3.62
C VAL A 52 -2.82 2.72 -2.83
N VAL A 53 -3.24 2.80 -1.55
CA VAL A 53 -3.53 1.60 -0.74
C VAL A 53 -4.60 0.76 -1.43
N GLY A 54 -5.75 1.34 -1.75
CA GLY A 54 -6.86 0.58 -2.33
C GLY A 54 -6.50 -0.07 -3.66
N ALA A 55 -5.84 0.68 -4.55
CA ALA A 55 -5.38 0.11 -5.82
C ALA A 55 -4.33 -0.97 -5.63
N GLY A 56 -3.40 -0.77 -4.69
CA GLY A 56 -2.30 -1.68 -4.41
C GLY A 56 -2.78 -2.97 -3.77
N ALA A 57 -3.66 -2.89 -2.78
CA ALA A 57 -4.27 -4.06 -2.14
C ALA A 57 -5.03 -4.90 -3.17
N MET A 58 -5.78 -4.26 -4.07
CA MET A 58 -6.46 -4.97 -5.16
C MET A 58 -5.48 -5.68 -6.09
N LEU A 59 -4.48 -4.96 -6.63
CA LEU A 59 -3.55 -5.55 -7.60
C LEU A 59 -2.64 -6.61 -6.97
N PHE A 60 -2.05 -6.29 -5.82
CA PHE A 60 -1.01 -7.11 -5.21
C PHE A 60 -1.58 -8.27 -4.39
N ASP A 61 -2.66 -8.07 -3.65
CA ASP A 61 -3.22 -9.16 -2.85
C ASP A 61 -4.25 -9.98 -3.62
N GLN A 62 -5.19 -9.35 -4.33
CA GLN A 62 -6.26 -10.10 -4.98
C GLN A 62 -5.80 -10.74 -6.29
N ILE A 63 -5.15 -9.98 -7.17
CA ILE A 63 -4.74 -10.46 -8.48
C ILE A 63 -3.40 -11.19 -8.40
N TRP A 64 -2.35 -10.53 -7.89
CA TRP A 64 -1.02 -11.11 -7.88
C TRP A 64 -0.90 -12.29 -6.91
N LEU A 65 -1.04 -12.05 -5.61
CA LEU A 65 -0.91 -13.12 -4.62
C LEU A 65 -2.09 -14.09 -4.69
N GLY A 66 -3.32 -13.58 -4.79
CA GLY A 66 -4.57 -14.34 -4.75
C GLY A 66 -4.93 -15.11 -6.02
N SER A 67 -4.24 -14.84 -7.14
CA SER A 67 -4.44 -15.57 -8.38
C SER A 67 -3.12 -16.09 -8.96
N TYR A 68 -2.22 -15.20 -9.37
CA TYR A 68 -0.97 -15.60 -10.06
C TYR A 68 -0.06 -16.49 -9.21
N MET A 69 -0.04 -16.27 -7.88
CA MET A 69 0.82 -17.01 -6.95
C MET A 69 0.07 -18.06 -6.13
N SER A 70 -1.26 -18.14 -6.26
CA SER A 70 -2.09 -19.13 -5.57
C SER A 70 -3.30 -19.56 -6.41
N GLY A 71 -4.44 -18.88 -6.31
CA GLY A 71 -5.70 -19.19 -7.00
C GLY A 71 -6.81 -19.72 -6.08
N GLY A 72 -7.99 -19.95 -6.66
CA GLY A 72 -9.18 -20.43 -5.93
C GLY A 72 -10.08 -19.29 -5.46
N VAL A 73 -10.62 -19.39 -4.24
CA VAL A 73 -11.44 -18.31 -3.63
C VAL A 73 -10.63 -17.02 -3.50
N GLY A 74 -9.33 -17.13 -3.27
CA GLY A 74 -8.40 -16.00 -3.26
C GLY A 74 -8.48 -15.16 -1.98
N PHE A 75 -8.07 -13.90 -2.09
CA PHE A 75 -7.71 -13.04 -0.95
C PHE A 75 -8.53 -11.76 -0.89
N THR A 76 -9.78 -11.79 -1.35
CA THR A 76 -10.65 -10.61 -1.41
C THR A 76 -10.70 -9.85 -0.08
N GLN A 77 -10.98 -10.54 1.03
CA GLN A 77 -11.15 -9.86 2.31
C GLN A 77 -9.84 -9.46 3.00
N TYR A 78 -8.69 -10.01 2.60
CA TYR A 78 -7.41 -9.44 3.01
C TYR A 78 -7.23 -8.05 2.42
N ALA A 79 -7.55 -7.89 1.13
CA ALA A 79 -7.41 -6.62 0.44
C ALA A 79 -8.49 -5.61 0.82
N THR A 80 -9.77 -6.02 0.89
CA THR A 80 -10.88 -5.07 1.15
C THR A 80 -10.74 -4.36 2.48
N ALA A 81 -10.15 -5.00 3.49
CA ALA A 81 -9.90 -4.36 4.79
C ALA A 81 -9.11 -3.04 4.69
N ALA A 82 -8.29 -2.89 3.64
CA ALA A 82 -7.50 -1.70 3.41
C ALA A 82 -8.24 -0.61 2.58
N TYR A 83 -9.45 -0.89 2.07
CA TYR A 83 -10.20 0.07 1.23
C TYR A 83 -11.72 0.09 1.43
N THR A 84 -12.25 -0.59 2.43
CA THR A 84 -13.68 -0.56 2.79
C THR A 84 -13.91 0.04 4.17
N ASP A 85 -15.16 0.42 4.42
CA ASP A 85 -15.70 0.80 5.74
C ASP A 85 -15.06 2.04 6.38
N ASN A 86 -14.18 2.74 5.66
CA ASN A 86 -13.40 3.90 6.10
C ASN A 86 -12.59 3.67 7.39
N ILE A 87 -12.30 2.40 7.75
CA ILE A 87 -11.55 2.08 8.97
C ILE A 87 -10.10 2.57 8.84
N LEU A 88 -9.44 2.26 7.73
CA LEU A 88 -8.09 2.76 7.48
C LEU A 88 -8.07 4.27 7.25
N ASP A 89 -9.12 4.82 6.62
CA ASP A 89 -9.26 6.27 6.41
C ASP A 89 -9.24 7.00 7.77
N ASP A 90 -10.07 6.57 8.71
CA ASP A 90 -10.16 7.12 10.07
C ASP A 90 -8.78 7.16 10.76
N TYR A 91 -8.06 6.04 10.78
CA TYR A 91 -6.78 5.94 11.46
C TYR A 91 -5.70 6.80 10.79
N CYS A 92 -5.71 6.91 9.47
CA CYS A 92 -4.80 7.79 8.73
C CYS A 92 -5.08 9.27 9.00
N TYR A 93 -6.35 9.68 9.08
CA TYR A 93 -6.70 11.06 9.40
C TYR A 93 -6.38 11.42 10.86
N TYR A 94 -6.59 10.49 11.80
CA TYR A 94 -6.11 10.64 13.17
C TYR A 94 -4.60 10.89 13.20
N GLY A 95 -3.83 10.05 12.50
CA GLY A 95 -2.39 10.20 12.38
C GLY A 95 -1.97 11.55 11.77
N LEU A 96 -2.67 12.03 10.75
CA LEU A 96 -2.43 13.35 10.16
C LEU A 96 -2.61 14.49 11.19
N ASP A 97 -3.66 14.42 12.00
CA ASP A 97 -3.94 15.45 13.02
C ASP A 97 -2.94 15.38 14.18
N TYR A 98 -2.51 14.17 14.56
CA TYR A 98 -1.45 13.98 15.52
C TYR A 98 -0.13 14.60 15.07
N ILE A 99 0.31 14.33 13.84
CA ILE A 99 1.59 14.89 13.34
C ILE A 99 1.53 16.41 13.15
N LYS A 100 0.37 16.99 12.83
CA LYS A 100 0.15 18.44 12.80
C LYS A 100 0.30 19.06 14.19
N SER A 101 -0.30 18.43 15.21
CA SER A 101 -0.31 18.97 16.57
C SER A 101 1.02 18.79 17.30
N LYS A 102 1.73 17.67 17.11
CA LYS A 102 2.95 17.32 17.87
C LYS A 102 4.25 17.51 17.11
N HIS A 103 4.24 17.35 15.79
CA HIS A 103 5.45 17.28 14.96
C HIS A 103 5.56 18.39 13.91
N GLY A 104 4.69 19.40 13.99
CA GLY A 104 4.70 20.57 13.10
C GLY A 104 4.08 20.32 11.72
N GLY A 105 3.47 19.16 11.51
CA GLY A 105 2.79 18.80 10.27
C GLY A 105 3.69 18.15 9.22
N LEU A 106 3.24 18.22 7.97
CA LEU A 106 3.79 17.48 6.84
C LEU A 106 5.27 17.84 6.60
N GLY A 107 6.12 16.81 6.55
CA GLY A 107 7.56 16.92 6.27
C GLY A 107 8.37 17.71 7.30
N LYS A 108 7.82 18.02 8.48
CA LYS A 108 8.49 18.82 9.52
C LYS A 108 9.17 17.98 10.60
N ALA A 109 8.75 16.74 10.78
CA ALA A 109 9.27 15.87 11.82
C ALA A 109 10.73 15.45 11.53
N LYS A 110 11.53 15.29 12.60
CA LYS A 110 12.90 14.78 12.48
C LYS A 110 12.86 13.29 12.11
N LYS A 111 13.83 12.86 11.30
CA LYS A 111 13.99 11.47 10.84
C LYS A 111 14.79 10.64 11.84
N THR A 112 14.37 10.62 13.11
CA THR A 112 15.05 9.88 14.19
C THR A 112 14.16 8.77 14.72
N GLN A 113 14.76 7.67 15.21
CA GLN A 113 13.99 6.54 15.74
C GLN A 113 13.04 6.94 16.87
N GLU A 114 13.44 7.90 17.73
CA GLU A 114 12.59 8.44 18.79
C GLU A 114 11.27 9.03 18.26
N VAL A 115 11.35 9.87 17.20
CA VAL A 115 10.17 10.47 16.57
C VAL A 115 9.31 9.40 15.90
N LEU A 116 9.93 8.41 15.27
CA LEU A 116 9.19 7.31 14.64
C LEU A 116 8.51 6.41 15.67
N ASN A 117 9.17 6.14 16.80
CA ASN A 117 8.57 5.41 17.90
C ASN A 117 7.36 6.18 18.44
N ASP A 118 7.47 7.50 18.67
CA ASP A 118 6.36 8.32 19.15
C ASP A 118 5.14 8.25 18.21
N ILE A 119 5.32 8.61 16.93
CA ILE A 119 4.23 8.64 15.95
C ILE A 119 3.65 7.23 15.74
N ALA A 120 4.48 6.21 15.54
CA ALA A 120 4.01 4.86 15.27
C ALA A 120 3.35 4.23 16.50
N THR A 121 3.85 4.48 17.72
CA THR A 121 3.19 4.00 18.95
C THR A 121 1.80 4.60 19.06
N GLU A 122 1.70 5.93 18.97
CA GLU A 122 0.45 6.65 19.14
C GLU A 122 -0.62 6.15 18.16
N VAL A 123 -0.29 6.13 16.86
CA VAL A 123 -1.26 5.76 15.82
C VAL A 123 -1.64 4.28 15.91
N THR A 124 -0.70 3.42 16.31
CA THR A 124 -0.99 1.99 16.54
C THR A 124 -1.94 1.82 17.72
N LEU A 125 -1.68 2.49 18.85
CA LEU A 125 -2.52 2.40 20.04
C LEU A 125 -3.92 2.94 19.77
N TYR A 126 -4.05 4.10 19.10
CA TYR A 126 -5.34 4.64 18.70
C TYR A 126 -6.17 3.62 17.90
N GLY A 127 -5.58 3.03 16.86
CA GLY A 127 -6.29 2.05 16.05
C GLY A 127 -6.63 0.77 16.82
N MET A 128 -5.76 0.32 17.73
CA MET A 128 -6.04 -0.82 18.61
C MET A 128 -7.23 -0.51 19.53
N GLU A 129 -7.26 0.67 20.15
CA GLU A 129 -8.38 1.12 20.97
C GLU A 129 -9.68 1.16 20.17
N GLN A 130 -9.66 1.55 18.88
CA GLN A 130 -10.86 1.52 18.04
C GLN A 130 -11.42 0.11 17.86
N TYR A 131 -10.55 -0.90 17.66
CA TYR A 131 -11.00 -2.30 17.60
C TYR A 131 -11.51 -2.84 18.94
N GLU A 132 -10.97 -2.35 20.07
CA GLU A 132 -11.41 -2.74 21.41
C GLU A 132 -12.73 -2.08 21.82
N GLN A 133 -12.88 -0.79 21.49
CA GLN A 133 -14.03 0.03 21.85
C GLN A 133 -15.26 -0.26 20.97
N TYR A 134 -15.03 -0.59 19.69
CA TYR A 134 -16.11 -0.84 18.73
C TYR A 134 -16.08 -2.30 18.24
N PRO A 135 -16.83 -3.21 18.89
CA PRO A 135 -16.85 -4.63 18.54
C PRO A 135 -17.21 -4.90 17.07
N THR A 136 -18.02 -4.05 16.44
CA THR A 136 -18.37 -4.16 15.02
C THR A 136 -17.19 -3.89 14.08
N THR A 137 -16.24 -3.04 14.49
CA THR A 137 -15.00 -2.80 13.76
C THR A 137 -14.09 -4.04 13.83
N LEU A 138 -13.99 -4.65 15.01
CA LEU A 138 -13.30 -5.93 15.20
C LEU A 138 -13.95 -7.08 14.44
N GLU A 139 -15.28 -7.11 14.35
CA GLU A 139 -16.03 -8.09 13.57
C GLU A 139 -15.85 -7.91 12.06
N SER A 140 -15.85 -6.65 11.58
CA SER A 140 -15.61 -6.34 10.16
C SER A 140 -14.20 -6.78 9.73
N HIS A 141 -13.19 -6.51 10.57
CA HIS A 141 -11.84 -7.04 10.40
C HIS A 141 -11.59 -8.24 11.32
N PHE A 142 -12.40 -9.29 11.17
CA PHE A 142 -12.32 -10.50 11.98
C PHE A 142 -10.94 -11.20 11.92
N GLY A 143 -10.25 -11.11 10.78
CA GLY A 143 -8.92 -11.68 10.57
C GLY A 143 -7.82 -10.82 11.18
N GLY A 144 -6.92 -11.44 11.96
CA GLY A 144 -5.80 -10.72 12.59
C GLY A 144 -4.91 -9.97 11.59
N SER A 145 -4.66 -10.55 10.42
CA SER A 145 -3.88 -9.93 9.34
C SER A 145 -4.53 -8.70 8.72
N GLN A 146 -5.87 -8.64 8.67
CA GLN A 146 -6.57 -7.44 8.21
C GLN A 146 -6.29 -6.29 9.17
N ARG A 147 -6.43 -6.55 10.47
CA ARG A 147 -6.13 -5.56 11.51
C ARG A 147 -4.65 -5.16 11.51
N ALA A 148 -3.75 -6.14 11.38
CA ALA A 148 -2.31 -5.90 11.35
C ALA A 148 -1.92 -4.98 10.19
N SER A 149 -2.43 -5.26 8.98
CA SER A 149 -2.20 -4.42 7.80
C SER A 149 -2.71 -3.00 8.04
N VAL A 150 -3.96 -2.85 8.48
CA VAL A 150 -4.61 -1.53 8.67
C VAL A 150 -3.92 -0.69 9.74
N LEU A 151 -3.56 -1.28 10.88
CA LEU A 151 -2.85 -0.57 11.95
C LEU A 151 -1.46 -0.11 11.49
N ALA A 152 -0.71 -1.00 10.85
CA ALA A 152 0.63 -0.70 10.40
C ALA A 152 0.65 0.26 9.21
N ALA A 153 -0.35 0.21 8.32
CA ALA A 153 -0.53 1.16 7.23
C ALA A 153 -0.72 2.57 7.78
N ALA A 154 -1.64 2.76 8.74
CA ALA A 154 -1.88 4.06 9.35
C ALA A 154 -0.61 4.62 10.02
N SER A 155 0.10 3.80 10.80
CA SER A 155 1.35 4.18 11.46
C SER A 155 2.47 4.51 10.47
N GLY A 156 2.66 3.68 9.45
CA GLY A 156 3.68 3.89 8.43
C GLY A 156 3.40 5.12 7.56
N ILE A 157 2.15 5.33 7.15
CA ILE A 157 1.73 6.51 6.39
C ILE A 157 1.94 7.78 7.23
N SER A 158 1.57 7.76 8.51
CA SER A 158 1.76 8.90 9.42
C SER A 158 3.24 9.28 9.58
N CYS A 159 4.11 8.29 9.81
CA CYS A 159 5.56 8.49 9.85
C CYS A 159 6.11 9.03 8.53
N SER A 160 5.63 8.50 7.39
CA SER A 160 6.04 8.93 6.06
C SER A 160 5.65 10.38 5.78
N LEU A 161 4.39 10.76 6.07
CA LEU A 161 3.87 12.12 5.92
C LEU A 161 4.58 13.12 6.84
N ALA A 162 4.85 12.74 8.09
CA ALA A 162 5.50 13.60 9.07
C ALA A 162 6.95 13.90 8.68
N THR A 163 7.67 12.91 8.17
CA THR A 163 9.12 13.01 7.95
C THR A 163 9.50 13.26 6.49
N ALA A 164 8.56 13.09 5.56
CA ALA A 164 8.81 13.14 4.13
C ALA A 164 9.91 12.13 3.70
N ASN A 165 9.82 10.90 4.21
CA ASN A 165 10.79 9.83 3.95
C ASN A 165 10.14 8.44 4.06
N SER A 166 10.25 7.65 3.00
CA SER A 166 9.60 6.33 2.89
C SER A 166 10.20 5.29 3.84
N ASN A 167 11.53 5.28 4.07
CA ASN A 167 12.16 4.36 5.01
C ASN A 167 11.76 4.65 6.46
N ALA A 168 11.56 5.93 6.81
CA ALA A 168 10.95 6.30 8.09
C ALA A 168 9.52 5.78 8.22
N GLY A 169 8.74 5.83 7.13
CA GLY A 169 7.42 5.19 7.06
C GLY A 169 7.48 3.67 7.26
N LEU A 170 8.40 2.97 6.58
CA LEU A 170 8.59 1.52 6.76
C LEU A 170 8.99 1.16 8.20
N ASN A 171 9.83 1.97 8.85
CA ASN A 171 10.14 1.79 10.26
C ASN A 171 8.91 1.97 11.16
N GLY A 172 8.02 2.92 10.83
CA GLY A 172 6.73 3.06 11.51
C GLY A 172 5.82 1.85 11.35
N TRP A 173 5.77 1.26 10.15
CA TRP A 173 5.06 0.00 9.89
C TRP A 173 5.59 -1.14 10.78
N TYR A 174 6.90 -1.38 10.77
CA TYR A 174 7.49 -2.50 11.52
C TYR A 174 7.37 -2.31 13.03
N MET A 175 7.48 -1.07 13.50
CA MET A 175 7.23 -0.73 14.90
C MET A 175 5.78 -1.06 15.30
N SER A 176 4.80 -0.69 14.47
CA SER A 176 3.39 -0.99 14.69
C SER A 176 3.13 -2.50 14.80
N MET A 177 3.73 -3.30 13.92
CA MET A 177 3.59 -4.76 13.95
C MET A 177 4.09 -5.38 15.26
N LEU A 178 5.20 -4.87 15.79
CA LEU A 178 5.75 -5.32 17.08
C LEU A 178 4.82 -4.92 18.24
N ALA A 179 4.39 -3.66 18.28
CA ALA A 179 3.50 -3.16 19.34
C ALA A 179 2.15 -3.91 19.36
N HIS A 180 1.55 -4.14 18.19
CA HIS A 180 0.31 -4.91 18.05
C HIS A 180 0.50 -6.36 18.53
N LYS A 181 1.56 -7.03 18.09
CA LYS A 181 1.84 -8.42 18.50
C LYS A 181 1.93 -8.57 20.02
N GLU A 182 2.64 -7.66 20.68
CA GLU A 182 2.78 -7.67 22.14
C GLU A 182 1.47 -7.27 22.84
N GLY A 183 0.76 -6.26 22.34
CA GLY A 183 -0.46 -5.77 22.99
C GLY A 183 -1.62 -6.78 22.96
N TRP A 184 -1.76 -7.57 21.89
CA TRP A 184 -2.85 -8.56 21.79
C TRP A 184 -2.42 -10.02 21.87
N SER A 185 -1.11 -10.31 22.02
CA SER A 185 -0.55 -11.67 21.95
C SER A 185 -0.94 -12.43 20.66
N ARG A 186 -1.22 -11.67 19.60
CA ARG A 186 -1.58 -12.15 18.26
C ARG A 186 -1.28 -11.07 17.23
N LEU A 187 -1.09 -11.49 15.99
CA LEU A 187 -0.89 -10.57 14.87
C LEU A 187 -1.70 -11.05 13.66
N GLY A 188 -1.07 -11.76 12.72
CA GLY A 188 -1.71 -12.27 11.51
C GLY A 188 -1.74 -13.80 11.41
N PHE A 189 -1.99 -14.29 10.20
CA PHE A 189 -1.93 -15.71 9.86
C PHE A 189 -0.51 -16.30 10.01
N PHE A 190 -0.38 -17.62 9.87
CA PHE A 190 0.91 -18.31 9.93
C PHE A 190 1.91 -17.77 8.89
N GLY A 191 2.98 -17.13 9.35
CA GLY A 191 4.00 -16.55 8.48
C GLY A 191 3.64 -15.18 7.91
N TYR A 192 2.55 -14.55 8.37
CA TYR A 192 2.23 -13.15 8.06
C TYR A 192 3.42 -12.24 8.35
N ASP A 193 4.03 -12.41 9.52
CA ASP A 193 5.09 -11.54 10.03
C ASP A 193 6.50 -11.91 9.56
N LEU A 194 6.65 -12.73 8.52
CA LEU A 194 7.98 -13.04 7.94
C LEU A 194 8.74 -11.76 7.61
N GLN A 195 8.10 -10.87 6.85
CA GLN A 195 8.72 -9.61 6.46
C GLN A 195 8.78 -8.61 7.59
N ASP A 196 7.87 -8.69 8.56
CA ASP A 196 7.83 -7.75 9.68
C ASP A 196 8.95 -8.03 10.68
N GLN A 197 9.26 -9.31 10.95
CA GLN A 197 10.40 -9.70 11.79
C GLN A 197 11.74 -9.36 11.12
N CYS A 198 11.84 -9.52 9.79
CA CYS A 198 13.02 -9.08 9.02
C CYS A 198 13.08 -7.55 8.82
N GLY A 199 11.94 -6.87 8.96
CA GLY A 199 11.77 -5.48 8.56
C GLY A 199 12.65 -4.52 9.34
N SER A 200 12.71 -4.68 10.66
CA SER A 200 13.52 -3.85 11.56
C SER A 200 15.02 -3.88 11.24
N THR A 201 15.53 -5.00 10.73
CA THR A 201 16.95 -5.10 10.34
C THR A 201 17.20 -4.65 8.91
N ASN A 202 16.21 -4.83 8.02
CA ASN A 202 16.38 -4.62 6.59
C ASN A 202 15.92 -3.23 6.10
N SER A 203 15.18 -2.47 6.91
CA SER A 203 14.69 -1.13 6.54
C SER A 203 15.84 -0.16 6.22
N MET A 204 16.96 -0.28 6.92
CA MET A 204 18.17 0.53 6.76
C MET A 204 19.41 -0.29 6.41
N SER A 205 19.24 -1.57 6.03
CA SER A 205 20.36 -2.37 5.53
C SER A 205 20.90 -1.77 4.23
N ILE A 206 22.17 -2.04 3.95
CA ILE A 206 22.85 -1.69 2.70
C ILE A 206 23.41 -2.94 2.01
N ARG A 207 23.05 -4.14 2.48
CA ARG A 207 23.51 -5.40 1.91
C ARG A 207 22.75 -5.71 0.60
N PRO A 208 23.33 -6.52 -0.30
CA PRO A 208 22.87 -6.63 -1.69
C PRO A 208 21.39 -6.98 -1.88
N ASP A 209 20.83 -7.89 -1.08
CA ASP A 209 19.46 -8.39 -1.18
C ASP A 209 18.57 -7.97 0.01
N GLU A 210 19.03 -6.99 0.78
CA GLU A 210 18.31 -6.42 1.94
C GLU A 210 18.12 -4.92 1.81
N GLY A 211 19.16 -4.20 1.37
CA GLY A 211 19.16 -2.76 1.34
C GLY A 211 18.48 -2.19 0.11
N CYS A 212 17.35 -1.51 0.30
CA CYS A 212 16.66 -0.79 -0.77
C CYS A 212 15.78 0.32 -0.19
N ILE A 213 15.68 1.46 -0.88
CA ILE A 213 14.72 2.53 -0.53
C ILE A 213 13.30 2.08 -0.86
N GLY A 214 12.30 2.53 -0.09
CA GLY A 214 10.92 2.06 -0.18
C GLY A 214 10.33 2.10 -1.61
N GLU A 215 10.64 3.16 -2.36
CA GLU A 215 10.16 3.38 -3.73
C GLU A 215 10.67 2.32 -4.71
N LEU A 216 11.88 1.80 -4.49
CA LEU A 216 12.53 0.80 -5.35
C LEU A 216 12.25 -0.64 -4.93
N ARG A 217 11.64 -0.85 -3.75
CA ARG A 217 11.12 -2.16 -3.33
C ARG A 217 9.89 -2.50 -4.19
N GLY A 218 9.42 -3.73 -4.06
CA GLY A 218 8.25 -4.24 -4.76
C GLY A 218 7.96 -5.69 -4.36
N PRO A 219 6.99 -6.34 -5.00
CA PRO A 219 6.65 -7.73 -4.71
C PRO A 219 7.80 -8.72 -4.97
N ASN A 220 8.88 -8.32 -5.64
CA ASN A 220 10.05 -9.16 -5.85
C ASN A 220 11.17 -8.92 -4.82
N TYR A 221 11.06 -7.92 -3.94
CA TYR A 221 12.00 -7.75 -2.82
C TYR A 221 11.92 -9.00 -1.92
N PRO A 222 13.04 -9.62 -1.50
CA PRO A 222 13.03 -11.00 -1.01
C PRO A 222 12.05 -11.31 0.11
N ASN A 223 11.96 -10.44 1.12
CA ASN A 223 11.03 -10.66 2.24
C ASN A 223 9.56 -10.46 1.84
N TYR A 224 9.27 -9.70 0.78
CA TYR A 224 7.91 -9.27 0.42
C TYR A 224 7.22 -10.21 -0.56
N ALA A 225 7.92 -11.25 -1.02
CA ALA A 225 7.52 -11.99 -2.21
C ALA A 225 6.39 -13.02 -2.03
N MET A 226 5.74 -13.08 -0.86
CA MET A 226 4.89 -14.22 -0.50
C MET A 226 3.58 -13.86 0.21
N ASN A 227 3.53 -12.78 0.98
CA ASN A 227 2.48 -12.59 1.98
C ASN A 227 1.54 -11.42 1.65
N VAL A 228 0.24 -11.63 1.86
CA VAL A 228 -0.83 -10.62 1.72
C VAL A 228 -0.83 -9.60 2.86
N GLY A 229 -1.48 -8.46 2.68
CA GLY A 229 -1.67 -7.41 3.69
C GLY A 229 -0.45 -6.53 3.91
N HIS A 230 0.33 -6.30 2.85
CA HIS A 230 1.58 -5.53 2.94
C HIS A 230 1.92 -4.74 1.67
N GLN A 231 1.84 -5.36 0.50
CA GLN A 231 2.43 -4.79 -0.73
C GLN A 231 1.71 -3.51 -1.19
N GLY A 232 0.39 -3.44 -1.07
CA GLY A 232 -0.38 -2.24 -1.42
C GLY A 232 -0.12 -1.10 -0.45
N GLU A 233 -0.02 -1.44 0.82
CA GLU A 233 0.25 -0.53 1.92
C GLU A 233 1.67 0.02 1.84
N TYR A 234 2.66 -0.80 1.46
CA TYR A 234 4.03 -0.35 1.20
C TYR A 234 4.13 0.61 0.02
N ALA A 235 3.38 0.35 -1.06
CA ALA A 235 3.29 1.29 -2.17
C ALA A 235 2.73 2.65 -1.72
N ALA A 236 1.75 2.63 -0.83
CA ALA A 236 1.19 3.84 -0.26
C ALA A 236 2.16 4.54 0.71
N ILE A 237 2.89 3.81 1.56
CA ILE A 237 3.90 4.39 2.46
C ILE A 237 5.01 5.08 1.67
N ALA A 238 5.46 4.47 0.57
CA ALA A 238 6.40 5.11 -0.35
C ALA A 238 5.80 6.39 -0.93
N SER A 239 4.56 6.33 -1.42
CA SER A 239 3.87 7.48 -2.03
C SER A 239 3.60 8.62 -1.04
N ALA A 240 3.26 8.30 0.21
CA ALA A 240 2.97 9.27 1.27
C ALA A 240 4.15 10.22 1.54
N ALA A 241 5.40 9.72 1.43
CA ALA A 241 6.60 10.52 1.62
C ALA A 241 6.65 11.70 0.64
N HIS A 242 6.16 11.48 -0.58
CA HIS A 242 6.13 12.43 -1.68
C HIS A 242 4.90 13.32 -1.65
N TYR A 243 3.72 12.75 -1.37
CA TYR A 243 2.47 13.52 -1.31
C TYR A 243 2.49 14.54 -0.17
N GLY A 244 3.08 14.20 0.98
CA GLY A 244 3.31 15.17 2.07
C GLY A 244 4.26 16.33 1.69
N ARG A 245 5.12 16.12 0.69
CA ARG A 245 6.02 17.14 0.13
C ARG A 245 5.43 17.92 -1.04
N GLN A 246 4.26 17.49 -1.53
CA GLN A 246 3.69 17.95 -2.80
C GLN A 246 4.62 17.70 -4.00
N ASP A 247 5.41 16.62 -3.96
CA ASP A 247 6.16 16.18 -5.13
C ASP A 247 5.17 15.69 -6.21
N ALA A 248 5.46 15.96 -7.48
CA ALA A 248 4.56 15.63 -8.59
C ALA A 248 4.61 14.14 -9.01
N TRP A 249 5.58 13.37 -8.51
CA TRP A 249 5.74 11.94 -8.75
C TRP A 249 6.53 11.31 -7.59
N VAL A 250 6.50 9.97 -7.52
CA VAL A 250 7.17 9.16 -6.51
C VAL A 250 8.52 8.66 -7.04
N LEU A 251 8.54 7.98 -8.20
CA LEU A 251 9.75 7.35 -8.75
C LEU A 251 10.04 7.72 -10.21
N SER A 252 9.03 7.78 -11.06
CA SER A 252 9.17 7.96 -12.49
C SER A 252 8.17 9.01 -13.01
N PRO A 253 8.65 10.21 -13.41
CA PRO A 253 7.77 11.23 -14.00
C PRO A 253 7.14 10.74 -15.31
N LEU A 254 7.81 9.83 -16.03
CA LEU A 254 7.30 9.29 -17.29
C LEU A 254 6.09 8.35 -17.06
N ILE A 255 6.13 7.51 -16.03
CA ILE A 255 4.99 6.67 -15.65
C ILE A 255 3.85 7.54 -15.13
N LYS A 256 4.15 8.54 -14.29
CA LYS A 256 3.14 9.49 -13.79
C LYS A 256 2.35 10.13 -14.91
N ILE A 257 3.05 10.65 -15.93
CA ILE A 257 2.43 11.29 -17.10
C ILE A 257 1.68 10.26 -17.96
N ALA A 258 2.22 9.06 -18.15
CA ALA A 258 1.59 8.03 -18.99
C ALA A 258 0.21 7.58 -18.46
N PHE A 259 0.01 7.62 -17.14
CA PHE A 259 -1.28 7.29 -16.52
C PHE A 259 -2.20 8.51 -16.33
N ALA A 260 -1.72 9.71 -16.64
CA ALA A 260 -2.53 10.93 -16.70
C ALA A 260 -3.33 11.04 -18.02
N ASP A 261 -3.84 9.90 -18.51
CA ASP A 261 -4.55 9.78 -19.78
C ASP A 261 -6.04 9.47 -19.55
N PRO A 262 -6.95 10.43 -19.82
CA PRO A 262 -8.40 10.21 -19.67
C PRO A 262 -8.98 9.22 -20.69
N SER A 263 -8.20 8.76 -21.68
CA SER A 263 -8.63 7.74 -22.64
C SER A 263 -8.52 6.31 -22.08
N LEU A 264 -7.83 6.12 -20.95
CA LEU A 264 -7.76 4.84 -20.24
C LEU A 264 -9.16 4.38 -19.81
N LYS A 265 -9.37 3.06 -19.83
CA LYS A 265 -10.67 2.46 -19.48
C LYS A 265 -11.01 2.51 -18.01
N PHE A 266 -9.98 2.61 -17.16
CA PHE A 266 -10.09 2.68 -15.72
C PHE A 266 -9.68 4.08 -15.28
N ASP A 267 -10.48 4.74 -14.43
CA ASP A 267 -10.10 6.03 -13.85
C ASP A 267 -9.10 5.83 -12.70
N PHE A 268 -7.81 5.96 -13.02
CA PHE A 268 -6.71 5.87 -12.05
C PHE A 268 -6.70 7.01 -11.02
N SER A 269 -7.56 8.04 -11.14
CA SER A 269 -7.68 9.12 -10.16
C SER A 269 -8.62 8.80 -8.99
N GLU A 270 -9.50 7.82 -9.15
CA GLU A 270 -10.41 7.33 -8.11
C GLU A 270 -10.56 5.80 -8.15
N PRO A 271 -9.48 5.01 -7.96
CA PRO A 271 -9.56 3.55 -7.97
C PRO A 271 -10.70 2.95 -7.13
N ARG A 272 -10.91 3.44 -5.90
CA ARG A 272 -11.99 2.94 -5.03
C ARG A 272 -13.38 3.17 -5.61
N ARG A 273 -13.59 4.28 -6.32
CA ARG A 273 -14.85 4.57 -7.02
C ARG A 273 -15.07 3.62 -8.19
N GLU A 274 -14.02 3.34 -8.97
CA GLU A 274 -14.09 2.37 -10.07
C GLU A 274 -14.36 0.96 -9.56
N PHE A 275 -13.82 0.57 -8.40
CA PHE A 275 -14.15 -0.71 -7.75
C PHE A 275 -15.62 -0.78 -7.36
N ALA A 276 -16.17 0.28 -6.79
CA ALA A 276 -17.60 0.36 -6.46
C ALA A 276 -18.47 0.21 -7.72
N ARG A 277 -18.13 0.90 -8.82
CA ARG A 277 -18.81 0.75 -10.12
C ARG A 277 -18.72 -0.68 -10.65
N GLY A 278 -17.56 -1.32 -10.52
CA GLY A 278 -17.37 -2.73 -10.88
C GLY A 278 -18.23 -3.67 -10.04
N ALA A 279 -18.32 -3.44 -8.72
CA ALA A 279 -19.09 -4.27 -7.80
C ALA A 279 -20.59 -4.26 -8.11
N ILE A 280 -21.13 -3.13 -8.55
CA ILE A 280 -22.52 -2.99 -8.99
C ILE A 280 -22.73 -3.27 -10.49
N ARG A 281 -21.69 -3.75 -11.19
CA ARG A 281 -21.72 -4.13 -12.61
C ARG A 281 -22.00 -2.97 -13.58
N GLU A 282 -21.58 -1.76 -13.22
CA GLU A 282 -21.68 -0.55 -14.05
C GLU A 282 -20.35 -0.15 -14.71
N PHE A 283 -19.28 -0.90 -14.45
CA PHE A 283 -18.03 -0.75 -15.19
C PHE A 283 -18.09 -1.49 -16.53
N MET A 284 -17.69 -0.82 -17.61
CA MET A 284 -17.63 -1.41 -18.95
C MET A 284 -16.18 -1.70 -19.35
N PRO A 285 -15.72 -2.96 -19.30
CA PRO A 285 -14.35 -3.30 -19.68
C PRO A 285 -14.16 -3.20 -21.19
N ALA A 286 -12.90 -3.05 -21.62
CA ALA A 286 -12.50 -3.34 -22.99
C ALA A 286 -12.18 -4.83 -23.15
N GLY A 287 -12.06 -5.29 -24.40
CA GLY A 287 -11.63 -6.66 -24.70
C GLY A 287 -12.73 -7.72 -24.73
N GLU A 288 -13.99 -7.32 -24.55
CA GLU A 288 -15.14 -8.22 -24.75
C GLU A 288 -15.18 -8.77 -26.18
N ARG A 289 -15.63 -10.01 -26.32
CA ARG A 289 -15.66 -10.74 -27.60
C ARG A 289 -17.08 -10.88 -28.16
N SER A 290 -18.06 -10.20 -27.59
CA SER A 290 -19.47 -10.28 -27.98
C SER A 290 -19.72 -9.94 -29.45
N LEU A 291 -18.89 -9.10 -30.06
CA LEU A 291 -18.99 -8.75 -31.49
C LEU A 291 -18.71 -9.94 -32.44
N ILE A 292 -17.95 -10.94 -31.99
CA ILE A 292 -17.51 -12.09 -32.80
C ILE A 292 -18.05 -13.43 -32.26
N ILE A 293 -19.00 -13.37 -31.33
CA ILE A 293 -19.64 -14.55 -30.74
C ILE A 293 -21.15 -14.44 -31.00
N PRO A 294 -21.82 -15.53 -31.41
CA PRO A 294 -23.28 -15.51 -31.58
C PRO A 294 -23.99 -15.04 -30.31
N ALA A 295 -25.12 -14.35 -30.48
CA ALA A 295 -26.02 -14.05 -29.37
C ALA A 295 -26.40 -15.37 -28.66
N ARG A 296 -26.27 -15.40 -27.33
CA ARG A 296 -26.75 -16.49 -26.48
C ARG A 296 -28.18 -16.23 -26.07
#